data_AF-A0A554VRL2-F1
#
_entry.id   AF-A0A554VRL2-F1
#
_cell.length_a   1.000
_cell.length_b   1.000
_cell.length_c   1.000
_cell.angle_alpha   90.00
_cell.angle_beta   90.00
_cell.angle_gamma   90.00
#
_symmetry.space_group_name_H-M   'P 1'
#
loop_
_entity.id
_entity.type
_entity.pdbx_description
1 polymer ?
#
loop_
_entity_poly.entity_id
_entity_poly.type
_entity_poly.pdbx_seq_one_letter_code
_entity_poly.pdbx_strand_id
1 'polypeptide(L)'
;MKTKRKSYYKETLPDLVAKLKTMLENSLEVVSKNIDPATKENELKAALESRKLAVEDVIWSAKEIGRMKFELGGDEEKDAFSDLTYLTKVIPRLIKELKGMVDNNLDIVDKTISKKLKESGMKSALVSRRLAAEHAVWASKKVDELEKILIGESEDDSKDETVIMNWTKRKAKLG
;
A
#
# COMPACT_ATOMS: atom_id res chain seq x y z
N MET A 1 4.95 -35.84 -36.49
CA MET A 1 5.55 -34.72 -35.71
C MET A 1 4.56 -34.29 -34.64
N LYS A 2 4.91 -34.38 -33.35
CA LYS A 2 4.09 -33.77 -32.28
C LYS A 2 4.42 -32.28 -32.24
N THR A 3 3.50 -31.43 -32.70
CA THR A 3 3.55 -29.99 -32.44
C THR A 3 3.50 -29.79 -30.94
N LYS A 4 4.63 -29.39 -30.33
CA LYS A 4 4.62 -28.92 -28.93
C LYS A 4 3.71 -27.68 -28.90
N ARG A 5 2.49 -27.82 -28.37
CA ARG A 5 1.63 -26.67 -28.08
C ARG A 5 2.42 -25.75 -27.15
N LYS A 6 2.68 -24.52 -27.60
CA LYS A 6 3.21 -23.47 -26.72
C LYS A 6 2.18 -23.22 -25.61
N SER A 7 2.66 -22.98 -24.39
CA SER A 7 1.79 -22.73 -23.24
C SER A 7 1.12 -21.37 -23.42
N TYR A 8 -0.22 -21.32 -23.36
CA TYR A 8 -0.99 -20.07 -23.43
C TYR A 8 -0.54 -19.05 -22.37
N TYR A 9 -0.18 -19.52 -21.18
CA TYR A 9 0.39 -18.67 -20.13
C TYR A 9 1.70 -18.02 -20.59
N LYS A 10 2.63 -18.79 -21.18
CA LYS A 10 3.91 -18.25 -21.67
C LYS A 10 3.72 -17.29 -22.86
N GLU A 11 2.70 -17.51 -23.68
CA GLU A 11 2.36 -16.62 -24.79
C GLU A 11 1.82 -15.27 -24.30
N THR A 12 1.03 -15.27 -23.22
CA THR A 12 0.36 -14.07 -22.68
C THR A 12 1.16 -13.36 -21.58
N LEU A 13 2.22 -13.98 -21.08
CA LEU A 13 3.02 -13.49 -19.96
C LEU A 13 3.56 -12.05 -20.16
N PRO A 14 4.09 -11.64 -21.32
CA PRO A 14 4.54 -10.25 -21.53
C PRO A 14 3.40 -9.23 -21.40
N ASP A 15 2.24 -9.52 -21.99
CA ASP A 15 1.08 -8.65 -21.94
C ASP A 15 0.52 -8.55 -20.52
N LEU A 16 0.53 -9.67 -19.78
CA LEU A 16 0.10 -9.71 -18.39
C LEU A 16 1.01 -8.83 -17.51
N VAL A 17 2.33 -8.91 -17.68
CA VAL A 17 3.29 -8.03 -16.99
C VAL A 17 3.02 -6.56 -17.31
N ALA A 18 2.76 -6.21 -18.58
CA ALA A 18 2.45 -4.84 -18.97
C ALA A 18 1.17 -4.33 -18.28
N LYS A 19 0.10 -5.14 -18.29
CA LYS A 19 -1.18 -4.78 -17.65
C LYS A 19 -1.08 -4.68 -16.14
N LEU A 20 -0.30 -5.54 -15.48
CA LEU A 20 -0.07 -5.47 -14.03
C LEU A 20 0.69 -4.19 -13.64
N LYS A 21 1.64 -3.72 -14.47
CA LYS A 21 2.27 -2.41 -14.23
C LYS A 21 1.27 -1.27 -14.28
N THR A 22 0.37 -1.28 -15.26
CA THR A 22 -0.71 -0.28 -15.34
C THR A 22 -1.64 -0.36 -14.14
N MET A 23 -2.04 -1.56 -13.72
CA MET A 23 -2.86 -1.76 -12.52
C MET A 23 -2.16 -1.20 -11.27
N LEU A 24 -0.86 -1.48 -11.11
CA LEU A 24 -0.06 -0.97 -10.00
C LEU A 24 -0.04 0.56 -9.95
N GLU A 25 0.19 1.23 -11.09
CA GLU A 25 0.19 2.69 -11.16
C GLU A 25 -1.17 3.29 -10.83
N ASN A 26 -2.25 2.71 -11.38
CA ASN A 26 -3.61 3.13 -11.06
C ASN A 26 -3.92 2.95 -9.57
N SER A 27 -3.48 1.85 -8.95
CA SER A 27 -3.67 1.64 -7.52
C SER A 27 -2.86 2.63 -6.70
N LEU A 28 -1.62 2.96 -7.08
CA LEU A 28 -0.85 4.02 -6.41
C LEU A 28 -1.55 5.39 -6.47
N GLU A 29 -2.19 5.73 -7.60
CA GLU A 29 -3.00 6.94 -7.69
C GLU A 29 -4.17 6.90 -6.70
N VAL A 30 -4.86 5.77 -6.56
CA VAL A 30 -5.94 5.62 -5.57
C VAL A 30 -5.42 5.79 -4.15
N VAL A 31 -4.26 5.22 -3.80
CA VAL A 31 -3.65 5.41 -2.47
C VAL A 31 -3.37 6.89 -2.20
N SER A 32 -2.85 7.62 -3.20
CA SER A 32 -2.47 9.03 -3.08
C SER A 32 -3.66 10.00 -2.98
N LYS A 33 -4.88 9.55 -3.31
CA LYS A 33 -6.06 10.42 -3.28
C LYS A 33 -6.40 10.82 -1.85
N ASN A 34 -6.32 12.13 -1.59
CA ASN A 34 -6.89 12.72 -0.39
C ASN A 34 -8.41 12.57 -0.41
N ILE A 35 -8.95 12.06 0.69
CA ILE A 35 -10.39 12.07 0.91
C ILE A 35 -10.71 13.37 1.63
N ASP A 36 -11.53 14.21 1.01
CA ASP A 36 -12.06 15.40 1.68
C ASP A 36 -12.87 14.94 2.90
N PRO A 37 -12.49 15.34 4.12
CA PRO A 37 -13.25 15.00 5.31
C PRO A 37 -14.71 15.47 5.22
N ALA A 38 -15.04 16.49 4.42
CA ALA A 38 -16.40 16.98 4.21
C ALA A 38 -17.27 16.11 3.27
N THR A 39 -16.69 15.09 2.63
CA THR A 39 -17.41 14.11 1.80
C THR A 39 -18.58 13.48 2.57
N LYS A 40 -19.65 13.10 1.85
CA LYS A 40 -20.80 12.42 2.47
C LYS A 40 -20.37 11.13 3.16
N GLU A 41 -20.95 10.84 4.31
CA GLU A 41 -20.48 9.77 5.20
C GLU A 41 -20.46 8.37 4.55
N ASN A 42 -21.40 8.10 3.65
CA ASN A 42 -21.49 6.87 2.87
C ASN A 42 -20.44 6.77 1.74
N GLU A 43 -20.04 7.91 1.17
CA GLU A 43 -18.95 7.98 0.18
C GLU A 43 -17.58 7.90 0.88
N LEU A 44 -17.47 8.46 2.09
CA LEU A 44 -16.28 8.41 2.94
C LEU A 44 -15.86 6.96 3.27
N LYS A 45 -16.82 6.12 3.66
CA LYS A 45 -16.56 4.70 3.92
C LYS A 45 -15.99 3.99 2.68
N ALA A 46 -16.64 4.13 1.52
CA ALA A 46 -16.22 3.47 0.29
C ALA A 46 -14.82 3.92 -0.15
N ALA A 47 -14.52 5.22 0.00
CA ALA A 47 -13.21 5.77 -0.31
C ALA A 47 -12.11 5.23 0.64
N LEU A 48 -12.39 5.10 1.95
CA LEU A 48 -11.48 4.50 2.91
C LEU A 48 -11.17 3.03 2.60
N GLU A 49 -12.19 2.24 2.26
CA GLU A 49 -12.04 0.83 1.87
C GLU A 49 -11.23 0.69 0.58
N SER A 50 -11.50 1.56 -0.40
CA SER A 50 -10.82 1.56 -1.70
C SER A 50 -9.33 1.86 -1.57
N ARG A 51 -8.92 2.79 -0.70
CA ARG A 51 -7.49 3.06 -0.47
C ARG A 51 -6.74 1.89 0.13
N LYS A 52 -7.33 1.21 1.12
CA LYS A 52 -6.71 0.04 1.73
C LYS A 52 -6.53 -1.09 0.70
N LEU A 53 -7.58 -1.37 -0.09
CA LEU A 53 -7.51 -2.35 -1.16
C LEU A 53 -6.44 -1.99 -2.19
N ALA A 54 -6.36 -0.71 -2.58
CA ALA A 54 -5.35 -0.25 -3.52
C ALA A 54 -3.92 -0.46 -3.01
N VAL A 55 -3.65 -0.28 -1.71
CA VAL A 55 -2.33 -0.60 -1.13
C VAL A 55 -2.02 -2.10 -1.26
N GLU A 56 -3.01 -2.96 -0.95
CA GLU A 56 -2.85 -4.42 -1.07
C GLU A 56 -2.57 -4.83 -2.52
N ASP A 57 -3.29 -4.22 -3.48
CA ASP A 57 -3.11 -4.42 -4.92
C ASP A 57 -1.73 -3.95 -5.41
N VAL A 58 -1.21 -2.82 -4.92
CA VAL A 58 0.14 -2.36 -5.25
C VAL A 58 1.17 -3.38 -4.80
N ILE A 59 1.08 -3.85 -3.56
CA ILE A 59 2.04 -4.82 -3.01
C ILE A 59 1.98 -6.14 -3.78
N TRP A 60 0.78 -6.66 -4.02
CA TRP A 60 0.58 -7.91 -4.75
C TRP A 60 1.10 -7.78 -6.19
N SER A 61 0.68 -6.75 -6.92
CA SER A 61 1.08 -6.55 -8.32
C SER A 61 2.59 -6.38 -8.45
N ALA A 62 3.23 -5.67 -7.50
CA ALA A 62 4.68 -5.45 -7.54
C ALA A 62 5.45 -6.76 -7.39
N LYS A 63 5.05 -7.62 -6.44
CA LYS A 63 5.64 -8.96 -6.24
C LYS A 63 5.43 -9.83 -7.48
N GLU A 64 4.21 -9.82 -8.02
CA GLU A 64 3.85 -10.67 -9.16
C GLU A 64 4.56 -10.25 -10.45
N ILE A 65 4.75 -8.94 -10.67
CA ILE A 65 5.58 -8.43 -11.78
C ILE A 65 7.03 -8.91 -11.64
N GLY A 66 7.59 -8.88 -10.42
CA GLY A 66 8.93 -9.41 -10.14
C GLY A 66 9.04 -10.89 -10.54
N ARG A 67 8.13 -11.71 -10.02
CA ARG A 67 8.02 -13.14 -10.29
C ARG A 67 7.90 -13.46 -11.79
N MET A 68 6.98 -12.78 -12.50
CA MET A 68 6.75 -13.00 -13.93
C MET A 68 7.90 -12.53 -14.81
N LYS A 69 8.60 -11.46 -14.45
CA LYS A 69 9.80 -11.01 -15.18
C LYS A 69 10.93 -12.03 -15.09
N PHE A 70 11.10 -12.65 -13.93
CA PHE A 70 12.04 -13.76 -13.77
C PHE A 70 11.71 -14.92 -14.72
N GLU A 71 10.44 -15.30 -14.82
CA GLU A 71 9.98 -16.36 -15.72
C GLU A 71 10.16 -16.06 -17.22
N LEU A 72 10.16 -14.78 -17.61
CA LEU A 72 10.37 -14.36 -19.01
C LEU A 72 11.81 -14.50 -19.49
N GLY A 73 12.74 -14.96 -18.65
CA GLY A 73 14.13 -15.20 -19.02
C GLY A 73 15.07 -14.07 -18.63
N GLY A 74 14.86 -13.47 -17.46
CA GLY A 74 15.84 -12.55 -16.87
C GLY A 74 17.10 -13.28 -16.39
N ASP A 75 17.91 -13.81 -17.30
CA ASP A 75 19.30 -14.17 -17.02
C ASP A 75 20.16 -12.90 -17.10
N GLU A 76 20.15 -12.11 -16.04
CA GLU A 76 21.21 -11.13 -15.68
C GLU A 76 20.98 -10.64 -14.24
N GLU A 77 20.96 -11.60 -13.29
CA GLU A 77 21.44 -11.46 -11.91
C GLU A 77 21.05 -12.74 -11.17
N LYS A 78 22.01 -13.68 -11.10
CA LYS A 78 21.98 -14.80 -10.16
C LYS A 78 22.29 -14.25 -8.76
N ASP A 79 21.40 -13.42 -8.22
CA ASP A 79 21.27 -13.27 -6.78
C ASP A 79 19.87 -13.70 -6.41
N ALA A 80 19.82 -14.83 -5.73
CA ALA A 80 18.62 -15.50 -5.27
C ALA A 80 17.92 -14.67 -4.18
N PHE A 81 17.34 -13.52 -4.53
CA PHE A 81 16.47 -12.69 -3.67
C PHE A 81 15.52 -11.78 -4.49
N SER A 82 15.27 -12.07 -5.78
CA SER A 82 14.71 -11.07 -6.71
C SER A 82 13.18 -10.84 -6.69
N ASP A 83 12.41 -11.56 -5.85
CA ASP A 83 11.00 -11.20 -5.55
C ASP A 83 10.87 -9.80 -4.93
N LEU A 84 11.99 -9.27 -4.41
CA LEU A 84 12.12 -7.93 -3.87
C LEU A 84 12.46 -6.88 -4.93
N THR A 85 13.02 -7.20 -6.10
CA THR A 85 13.62 -6.16 -6.98
C THR A 85 12.61 -5.19 -7.56
N TYR A 86 11.41 -5.65 -7.92
CA TYR A 86 10.37 -4.74 -8.42
C TYR A 86 9.62 -4.06 -7.27
N LEU A 87 9.35 -4.79 -6.19
CA LEU A 87 8.71 -4.23 -5.00
C LEU A 87 9.59 -3.13 -4.35
N THR A 88 10.88 -3.35 -4.15
CA THR A 88 11.84 -2.38 -3.61
C THR A 88 11.91 -1.08 -4.41
N LYS A 89 11.70 -1.13 -5.74
CA LYS A 89 11.58 0.07 -6.58
C LYS A 89 10.30 0.87 -6.30
N VAL A 90 9.23 0.18 -5.90
CA VAL A 90 7.91 0.78 -5.64
C VAL A 90 7.77 1.25 -4.18
N ILE A 91 8.43 0.56 -3.24
CA ILE A 91 8.31 0.81 -1.80
C ILE A 91 8.50 2.30 -1.42
N PRO A 92 9.53 3.03 -1.90
CA PRO A 92 9.74 4.43 -1.48
C PRO A 92 8.53 5.31 -1.78
N ARG A 93 7.92 5.12 -2.95
CA ARG A 93 6.69 5.83 -3.33
C ARG A 93 5.52 5.37 -2.47
N LEU A 94 5.32 4.05 -2.31
CA LEU A 94 4.23 3.53 -1.50
C LEU A 94 4.29 4.01 -0.03
N ILE A 95 5.48 4.08 0.57
CA ILE A 95 5.69 4.63 1.91
C ILE A 95 5.25 6.09 1.98
N LYS A 96 5.64 6.91 0.98
CA LYS A 96 5.23 8.31 0.91
C LYS A 96 3.71 8.44 0.88
N GLU A 97 3.05 7.66 0.01
CA GLU A 97 1.59 7.70 -0.11
C GLU A 97 0.89 7.17 1.15
N LEU A 98 1.42 6.13 1.80
CA LEU A 98 0.89 5.62 3.06
C LEU A 98 1.01 6.64 4.20
N LYS A 99 2.12 7.40 4.28
CA LYS A 99 2.27 8.47 5.27
C LYS A 99 1.21 9.56 5.06
N GLY A 100 0.98 9.97 3.80
CA GLY A 100 -0.11 10.90 3.46
C GLY A 100 -1.51 10.34 3.79
N MET A 101 -1.74 9.05 3.53
CA MET A 101 -2.98 8.35 3.90
C MET A 101 -3.21 8.35 5.41
N VAL A 102 -2.16 8.15 6.22
CA VAL A 102 -2.27 8.22 7.68
C VAL A 102 -2.69 9.63 8.11
N ASP A 103 -2.02 10.66 7.61
CA ASP A 103 -2.32 12.05 7.96
C ASP A 103 -3.77 12.40 7.61
N ASN A 104 -4.20 12.09 6.38
CA ASN A 104 -5.58 12.35 5.95
C ASN A 104 -6.62 11.52 6.74
N ASN A 105 -6.29 10.29 7.16
CA ASN A 105 -7.19 9.50 8.01
C ASN A 105 -7.33 10.11 9.41
N LEU A 106 -6.25 10.68 9.97
CA LEU A 106 -6.32 11.36 11.27
C LEU A 106 -7.20 12.61 11.20
N ASP A 107 -7.13 13.38 10.10
CA ASP A 107 -8.03 14.51 9.88
C ASP A 107 -9.52 14.09 9.86
N ILE A 108 -9.82 12.92 9.29
CA ILE A 108 -11.18 12.35 9.28
C ILE A 108 -11.63 11.95 10.68
N VAL A 109 -10.73 11.41 11.49
CA VAL A 109 -11.01 11.04 12.90
C VAL A 109 -11.35 12.29 13.72
N ASP A 110 -10.58 13.36 13.54
CA ASP A 110 -10.69 14.61 14.32
C ASP A 110 -11.85 15.52 13.88
N LYS A 111 -12.48 15.22 12.72
CA LYS A 111 -13.66 15.96 12.25
C LYS A 111 -14.72 16.04 13.36
N THR A 112 -15.57 17.07 13.40
CA THR A 112 -16.73 17.10 14.32
C THR A 112 -17.97 16.48 13.67
N ILE A 113 -18.71 15.63 14.39
CA ILE A 113 -20.00 15.09 13.89
C ILE A 113 -21.04 16.21 14.00
N SER A 114 -21.69 16.53 12.88
CA SER A 114 -22.77 17.52 12.90
C SER A 114 -23.93 17.04 13.77
N LYS A 115 -24.31 17.86 14.76
CA LYS A 115 -25.46 17.63 15.64
C LYS A 115 -26.81 17.61 14.88
N LYS A 116 -26.82 18.05 13.62
CA LYS A 116 -28.03 18.10 12.76
C LYS A 116 -28.26 16.81 11.96
N LEU A 117 -27.38 15.81 12.08
CA LEU A 117 -27.55 14.53 11.37
C LEU A 117 -28.74 13.76 11.94
N LYS A 118 -29.46 13.06 11.07
CA LYS A 118 -30.41 12.00 11.49
C LYS A 118 -29.62 10.82 12.05
N GLU A 119 -30.27 9.96 12.83
CA GLU A 119 -29.63 8.81 13.49
C GLU A 119 -28.82 7.92 12.52
N SER A 120 -29.36 7.64 11.33
CA SER A 120 -28.64 6.89 10.29
C SER A 120 -27.36 7.60 9.83
N GLY A 121 -27.39 8.93 9.69
CA GLY A 121 -26.22 9.74 9.38
C GLY A 121 -25.19 9.78 10.51
N MET A 122 -25.65 9.79 11.77
CA MET A 122 -24.75 9.71 12.93
C MET A 122 -24.04 8.35 12.98
N LYS A 123 -24.78 7.24 12.75
CA LYS A 123 -24.21 5.90 12.70
C LYS A 123 -23.16 5.78 11.59
N SER A 124 -23.45 6.26 10.39
CA SER A 124 -22.49 6.27 9.28
C SER A 124 -21.23 7.08 9.61
N ALA A 125 -21.38 8.26 10.22
CA ALA A 125 -20.24 9.09 10.63
C ALA A 125 -19.35 8.39 11.67
N LEU A 126 -19.94 7.71 12.65
CA LEU A 126 -19.19 6.93 13.64
C LEU A 126 -18.43 5.76 13.00
N VAL A 127 -19.08 5.04 12.08
CA VAL A 127 -18.46 3.92 11.35
C VAL A 127 -17.27 4.40 10.51
N SER A 128 -17.44 5.49 9.74
CA SER A 128 -16.39 6.01 8.89
C SER A 128 -15.16 6.49 9.68
N ARG A 129 -15.36 7.11 10.86
CA ARG A 129 -14.25 7.49 11.76
C ARG A 129 -13.51 6.30 12.33
N ARG A 130 -14.27 5.31 12.81
CA ARG A 130 -13.68 4.08 13.31
C ARG A 130 -12.82 3.44 12.24
N LEU A 131 -13.33 3.36 11.00
CA LEU A 131 -12.60 2.82 9.87
C LEU A 131 -11.36 3.65 9.54
N ALA A 132 -11.45 4.98 9.54
CA ALA A 132 -10.30 5.86 9.34
C ALA A 132 -9.21 5.64 10.40
N ALA A 133 -9.59 5.51 11.68
CA ALA A 133 -8.65 5.20 12.76
C ALA A 133 -8.00 3.82 12.58
N GLU A 134 -8.78 2.79 12.29
CA GLU A 134 -8.28 1.43 12.02
C GLU A 134 -7.31 1.42 10.83
N HIS A 135 -7.65 2.15 9.77
CA HIS A 135 -6.82 2.26 8.58
C HIS A 135 -5.56 3.11 8.81
N ALA A 136 -5.61 4.15 9.64
CA ALA A 136 -4.43 4.92 10.04
C ALA A 136 -3.44 4.05 10.83
N VAL A 137 -3.93 3.27 11.80
CA VAL A 137 -3.09 2.33 12.56
C VAL A 137 -2.48 1.27 11.64
N TRP A 138 -3.28 0.70 10.76
CA TRP A 138 -2.83 -0.31 9.80
C TRP A 138 -1.77 0.25 8.84
N ALA A 139 -2.02 1.42 8.22
CA ALA A 139 -1.11 2.04 7.28
C ALA A 139 0.22 2.44 7.96
N SER A 140 0.16 2.90 9.21
CA SER A 140 1.35 3.19 10.02
C SER A 140 2.23 1.95 10.22
N LYS A 141 1.62 0.82 10.60
CA LYS A 141 2.35 -0.46 10.74
C LYS A 141 2.90 -0.94 9.39
N LYS A 142 2.14 -0.75 8.32
CA LYS A 142 2.58 -1.11 6.96
C LYS A 142 3.80 -0.31 6.52
N VAL A 143 3.87 0.98 6.87
CA VAL A 143 5.08 1.80 6.64
C VAL A 143 6.29 1.16 7.32
N ASP A 144 6.17 0.78 8.60
CA ASP A 144 7.28 0.14 9.33
C ASP A 144 7.71 -1.18 8.67
N GLU A 145 6.76 -2.01 8.23
CA GLU A 145 7.05 -3.26 7.52
C GLU A 145 7.80 -3.00 6.20
N LEU A 146 7.38 -2.02 5.41
CA LEU A 146 8.01 -1.70 4.13
C LEU A 146 9.38 -1.04 4.31
N GLU A 147 9.58 -0.23 5.35
CA GLU A 147 10.89 0.34 5.69
C GLU A 147 11.90 -0.75 6.06
N LYS A 148 11.48 -1.79 6.79
CA LYS A 148 12.33 -2.96 7.08
C LYS A 148 12.76 -3.69 5.80
N ILE A 149 11.84 -3.84 4.84
CA ILE A 149 12.15 -4.47 3.57
C ILE A 149 13.24 -3.69 2.80
N LEU A 150 13.24 -2.35 2.85
CA LEU A 150 14.25 -1.52 2.19
C LEU A 150 15.63 -1.61 2.84
N ILE A 151 15.68 -1.72 4.16
CA ILE A 151 16.93 -1.78 4.93
C ILE A 151 17.58 -3.18 4.82
N GLY A 152 16.80 -4.18 4.40
CA GLY A 152 17.16 -5.59 4.53
C GLY A 152 16.94 -6.03 5.98
N GLU A 153 16.49 -7.26 6.21
CA GLU A 153 16.47 -7.83 7.56
C GLU A 153 17.93 -8.02 8.02
N SER A 154 18.57 -6.96 8.54
CA SER A 154 19.73 -7.15 9.38
C SER A 154 19.22 -7.63 10.73
N GLU A 155 19.24 -8.95 10.94
CA GLU A 155 19.22 -9.61 12.26
C GLU A 155 20.47 -9.26 13.09
N ASP A 156 20.99 -8.04 12.99
CA ASP A 156 22.09 -7.57 13.82
C ASP A 156 21.62 -6.36 14.63
N ASP A 157 21.04 -6.68 15.78
CA ASP A 157 20.72 -5.79 16.88
C ASP A 157 22.01 -5.12 17.42
N SER A 158 22.56 -4.13 16.72
CA SER A 158 23.51 -3.24 17.38
C SER A 158 23.62 -1.84 16.76
N LYS A 159 23.31 -0.84 17.61
CA LYS A 159 23.83 0.54 17.61
C LYS A 159 23.20 1.56 16.66
N ASP A 160 21.90 1.84 16.83
CA ASP A 160 21.41 3.25 16.89
C ASP A 160 19.92 3.28 17.26
N GLU A 161 19.61 3.72 18.49
CA GLU A 161 18.22 3.84 18.99
C GLU A 161 17.34 4.78 18.14
N THR A 162 17.95 5.66 17.34
CA THR A 162 17.28 6.55 16.39
C THR A 162 16.81 5.84 15.11
N VAL A 163 17.47 4.75 14.70
CA VAL A 163 17.13 3.99 13.49
C VAL A 163 16.01 2.98 13.76
N ILE A 164 15.93 2.45 14.99
CA ILE A 164 14.96 1.42 15.45
C ILE A 164 13.72 2.04 16.11
N MET A 165 13.41 3.32 15.87
CA MET A 165 12.11 3.85 16.26
C MET A 165 11.12 3.69 15.11
N ASN A 166 10.03 2.97 15.38
CA ASN A 166 8.90 2.91 14.45
C ASN A 166 8.46 4.34 14.07
N TRP A 167 7.96 4.51 12.84
CA TRP A 167 7.69 5.83 12.29
C TRP A 167 6.76 6.66 13.19
N THR A 168 5.81 6.02 13.86
CA THR A 168 4.92 6.64 14.84
C THR A 168 5.65 7.21 16.06
N LYS A 169 6.63 6.49 16.65
CA LYS A 169 7.48 7.02 17.74
C LYS A 169 8.37 8.17 17.26
N ARG A 170 8.88 8.12 16.03
CA ARG A 170 9.67 9.23 15.46
C ARG A 170 8.83 10.49 15.30
N LYS A 171 7.61 10.36 14.76
CA LYS A 171 6.67 11.49 14.62
C LYS A 171 6.29 12.09 15.97
N ALA A 172 6.02 11.25 16.98
CA ALA A 172 5.67 11.70 18.33
C ALA A 172 6.79 12.45 19.08
N LYS A 173 8.06 12.27 18.69
CA LYS A 173 9.20 13.02 19.26
C LYS A 173 9.42 14.40 18.60
N LEU A 174 8.85 14.62 17.42
CA LEU A 174 9.07 15.83 16.62
C LEU A 174 7.95 16.87 16.75
N GLY A 175 6.85 16.52 17.43
CA GLY A 175 5.74 17.41 17.77
C GLY A 175 5.72 17.74 19.25
#